data_AF-A0A7H4PJY1-F1
#
_entry.id   AF-A0A7H4PJY1-F1
#
_cell.length_a   1.000
_cell.length_b   1.000
_cell.length_c   1.000
_cell.angle_alpha   90.00
_cell.angle_beta   90.00
_cell.angle_gamma   90.00
#
_symmetry.space_group_name_H-M   'P 1'
#
loop_
_entity.id
_entity.type
_entity.pdbx_description
1 polymer ?
#
loop_
_entity_poly.entity_id
_entity_poly.type
_entity_poly.pdbx_seq_one_letter_code
_entity_poly.pdbx_strand_id
1 'polypeptide(L)'
;MNGIGGRTIAEAQERMSLREFQMWVKYRNKYGPLNIMMRTEWGASLVASVLANINKSKNSPPFKISDFAPHINEVSVSLEDAMKNWH
;
A
#
# COMPACT_ATOMS: atom_id res chain seq x y z
N MET A 1 15.12 6.42 -0.58
CA MET A 1 14.46 5.17 -0.13
C MET A 1 14.29 5.20 1.39
N ASN A 2 13.35 5.99 1.92
CA ASN A 2 13.17 6.15 3.39
C ASN A 2 14.50 6.33 4.17
N GLY A 3 15.36 7.23 3.69
CA GLY A 3 16.68 7.48 4.29
C GLY A 3 17.82 6.57 3.82
N ILE A 4 17.55 5.45 3.15
CA ILE A 4 18.59 4.59 2.57
C ILE A 4 19.24 5.33 1.39
N GLY A 5 20.58 5.42 1.44
CA GLY A 5 21.41 6.20 0.52
C GLY A 5 21.53 7.69 0.88
N GLY A 6 20.74 8.21 1.81
CA GLY A 6 20.74 9.64 2.16
C GLY A 6 19.34 10.21 2.33
N ARG A 7 19.28 11.50 2.65
CA ARG A 7 18.04 12.28 2.84
C ARG A 7 17.49 12.84 1.54
N THR A 8 18.31 12.93 0.49
CA THR A 8 17.91 13.42 -0.84
C THR A 8 18.14 12.37 -1.93
N ILE A 9 17.54 12.61 -3.11
CA ILE A 9 17.79 11.77 -4.30
C ILE A 9 19.26 11.86 -4.72
N ALA A 10 19.85 13.06 -4.69
CA ALA A 10 21.25 13.28 -5.05
C ALA A 10 22.21 12.51 -4.12
N GLU A 11 22.00 12.60 -2.80
CA GLU A 11 22.82 11.83 -1.84
C GLU A 11 22.67 10.32 -2.08
N ALA A 12 21.44 9.85 -2.35
CA ALA A 12 21.20 8.43 -2.65
C ALA A 12 21.92 7.97 -3.92
N GLN A 13 22.01 8.81 -4.95
CA GLN A 13 22.76 8.50 -6.17
C GLN A 13 24.27 8.51 -5.93
N GLU A 14 24.76 9.43 -5.10
CA GLU A 14 26.19 9.55 -4.78
C GLU A 14 26.70 8.41 -3.88
N ARG A 15 25.93 8.04 -2.86
CA ARG A 15 26.39 7.14 -1.78
C ARG A 15 26.06 5.67 -2.00
N MET A 16 25.11 5.35 -2.89
CA MET A 16 24.62 3.99 -3.06
C MET A 16 25.08 3.39 -4.39
N SER A 17 25.69 2.22 -4.32
CA SER A 17 26.07 1.48 -5.53
C SER A 17 24.84 0.92 -6.26
N LEU A 18 24.96 0.72 -7.58
CA LEU A 18 23.90 0.09 -8.38
C LEU A 18 23.52 -1.31 -7.85
N ARG A 19 24.51 -2.09 -7.40
CA ARG A 19 24.29 -3.42 -6.82
C ARG A 19 23.43 -3.35 -5.56
N GLU A 20 23.72 -2.40 -4.67
CA GLU A 20 22.93 -2.20 -3.46
C GLU A 20 21.50 -1.76 -3.78
N PHE A 21 21.34 -0.81 -4.71
CA PHE A 21 20.03 -0.40 -5.19
C PHE A 21 19.20 -1.59 -5.70
N GLN A 22 19.80 -2.46 -6.52
CA GLN A 22 19.13 -3.66 -7.04
C GLN A 22 18.72 -4.63 -5.93
N MET A 23 19.52 -4.77 -4.86
CA MET A 23 19.12 -5.57 -3.69
C MET A 23 17.89 -4.97 -3.00
N TRP A 24 17.86 -3.65 -2.81
CA TRP A 24 16.69 -2.98 -2.22
C TRP A 24 15.45 -3.04 -3.11
N VAL A 25 15.60 -3.04 -4.43
CA VAL A 25 14.49 -3.29 -5.37
C VAL A 25 13.94 -4.71 -5.17
N LYS A 26 14.80 -5.73 -5.14
CA LYS A 26 14.36 -7.11 -4.88
C LYS A 26 13.66 -7.25 -3.53
N TYR A 27 14.21 -6.61 -2.49
CA TYR A 27 13.60 -6.58 -1.17
C TYR A 27 12.20 -5.95 -1.20
N ARG A 28 12.06 -4.78 -1.82
CA ARG A 28 10.75 -4.11 -1.94
C ARG A 28 9.73 -4.92 -2.73
N ASN A 29 10.15 -5.58 -3.81
CA ASN A 29 9.25 -6.42 -4.59
C ASN A 29 8.75 -7.63 -3.79
N LYS A 30 9.61 -8.22 -2.95
CA LYS A 30 9.26 -9.38 -2.13
C LYS A 30 8.42 -9.02 -0.91
N TYR A 31 8.77 -7.94 -0.22
CA TYR A 31 8.19 -7.64 1.09
C TYR A 31 7.24 -6.45 1.08
N GLY A 32 7.25 -5.59 0.06
CA GLY A 32 6.45 -4.36 -0.05
C GLY A 32 7.26 -3.07 0.22
N PRO A 33 6.58 -1.92 0.38
CA PRO A 33 7.24 -0.63 0.55
C PRO A 33 8.10 -0.58 1.82
N LEU A 34 9.17 0.20 1.78
CA LEU A 34 10.05 0.41 2.95
C LEU A 34 9.44 1.36 3.99
N ASN A 35 8.26 1.92 3.74
CA ASN A 35 7.66 2.93 4.61
C ASN A 35 6.91 2.19 5.72
N ILE A 36 7.53 2.11 6.91
CA ILE A 36 6.99 1.40 8.06
C ILE A 36 5.67 2.03 8.50
N MET A 37 5.55 3.36 8.50
CA MET A 37 4.34 4.04 8.94
C MET A 37 3.15 3.70 8.04
N MET A 38 3.34 3.69 6.71
CA MET A 38 2.28 3.28 5.79
C MET A 38 1.86 1.81 5.99
N ARG A 39 2.79 0.92 6.37
CA ARG A 39 2.42 -0.48 6.68
C ARG A 39 1.59 -0.57 7.95
N THR A 40 1.99 0.14 8.99
CA THR A 40 1.26 0.18 10.26
C THR A 40 -0.15 0.74 10.05
N GLU A 41 -0.25 1.83 9.30
CA GLU A 41 -1.52 2.47 8.96
C GLU A 41 -2.42 1.56 8.13
N TRP A 42 -1.87 0.85 7.13
CA TRP A 42 -2.62 -0.17 6.38
C TRP A 42 -3.15 -1.27 7.31
N GLY A 43 -2.33 -1.76 8.24
CA GLY A 43 -2.74 -2.76 9.23
C GLY A 43 -3.85 -2.27 10.17
N ALA A 44 -3.75 -1.03 10.66
CA ALA A 44 -4.79 -0.42 11.48
C ALA A 44 -6.11 -0.25 10.70
N SER A 45 -6.02 0.15 9.43
CA SER A 45 -7.17 0.31 8.54
C SER A 45 -7.83 -1.03 8.20
N LEU A 46 -7.05 -2.11 8.07
CA LEU A 46 -7.58 -3.46 7.94
C LEU A 46 -8.40 -3.85 9.17
N VAL A 47 -7.84 -3.67 10.38
CA VAL A 47 -8.55 -3.97 11.63
C VAL A 47 -9.83 -3.14 11.76
N ALA A 48 -9.76 -1.84 11.47
CA ALA A 48 -10.92 -0.95 11.51
C ALA A 48 -12.02 -1.38 10.51
N SER A 49 -11.66 -1.73 9.28
CA SER A 49 -12.63 -2.18 8.27
C SER A 49 -13.27 -3.52 8.63
N VAL A 50 -12.52 -4.46 9.22
CA VAL A 50 -13.09 -5.71 9.73
C VAL A 50 -14.10 -5.44 10.85
N LEU A 51 -13.72 -4.61 11.84
CA LEU A 51 -14.61 -4.26 12.95
C LEU A 51 -15.87 -3.52 12.46
N ALA A 52 -15.71 -2.57 11.53
CA ALA A 52 -16.83 -1.84 10.95
C ALA A 52 -17.77 -2.78 10.20
N ASN A 53 -17.24 -3.73 9.43
CA ASN A 53 -18.05 -4.69 8.68
C ASN A 53 -18.78 -5.71 9.56
N ILE A 54 -18.21 -6.09 10.71
CA ILE A 54 -18.90 -6.93 11.70
C ILE A 54 -20.11 -6.21 12.30
N ASN A 55 -20.01 -4.90 12.51
CA ASN A 55 -21.01 -4.10 13.20
C ASN A 55 -21.96 -3.33 12.27
N LYS A 56 -21.79 -3.44 10.95
CA LYS A 56 -22.59 -2.70 9.97
C LYS A 56 -24.03 -3.22 9.90
N SER A 57 -24.95 -2.38 9.42
CA SER A 57 -26.33 -2.82 9.19
C SER A 57 -26.41 -3.81 8.00
N LYS A 58 -27.43 -4.68 8.00
CA LYS A 58 -27.55 -5.75 6.98
C LYS A 58 -27.53 -5.23 5.54
N ASN A 59 -28.04 -4.02 5.31
CA ASN A 59 -28.19 -3.43 3.98
C ASN A 59 -27.20 -2.29 3.69
N SER A 60 -26.23 -2.00 4.57
CA SER A 60 -25.20 -1.01 4.24
C SER A 60 -24.12 -1.63 3.35
N PRO A 61 -23.49 -0.83 2.47
CA PRO A 61 -22.28 -1.24 1.77
C PRO A 61 -21.19 -1.72 2.74
N PRO A 62 -20.31 -2.64 2.32
CA PRO A 62 -19.15 -3.01 3.13
C PRO A 62 -18.14 -1.86 3.17
N PHE A 63 -17.51 -1.68 4.32
CA PHE A 63 -16.38 -0.77 4.47
C PHE A 63 -15.12 -1.39 3.88
N LYS A 64 -14.33 -0.59 3.19
CA LYS A 64 -13.04 -0.96 2.61
C LYS A 64 -11.90 -0.43 3.48
N ILE A 65 -10.69 -0.89 3.20
CA ILE A 65 -9.47 -0.36 3.83
C ILE A 65 -9.27 1.13 3.48
N SER A 66 -9.57 1.50 2.23
CA SER A 66 -9.49 2.88 1.71
C SER A 66 -10.38 3.87 2.48
N ASP A 67 -11.47 3.41 3.10
CA ASP A 67 -12.34 4.26 3.93
C ASP A 67 -11.64 4.74 5.22
N PHE A 68 -10.60 4.02 5.67
CA PHE A 68 -9.83 4.34 6.88
C PHE A 68 -8.39 4.82 6.57
N ALA A 69 -7.92 4.62 5.33
CA ALA A 69 -6.67 5.18 4.82
C ALA A 69 -6.86 5.74 3.40
N PRO A 70 -7.41 6.96 3.24
CA PRO A 70 -7.86 7.50 1.95
C PRO A 70 -6.76 7.69 0.89
N HIS A 71 -5.51 7.80 1.32
CA HIS A 71 -4.35 7.95 0.44
C HIS A 71 -3.84 6.61 -0.10
N ILE A 72 -4.34 5.49 0.41
CA ILE A 72 -4.05 4.15 -0.13
C ILE A 72 -5.00 3.95 -1.30
N ASN A 73 -4.44 4.05 -2.51
CA ASN A 73 -5.20 3.81 -3.74
C ASN A 73 -5.85 2.42 -3.70
N GLU A 74 -7.12 2.36 -4.09
CA GLU A 74 -7.78 1.07 -4.31
C GLU A 74 -7.05 0.32 -5.41
N VAL A 75 -6.94 -1.00 -5.24
CA VAL A 75 -6.43 -1.86 -6.31
C VAL A 75 -7.39 -1.72 -7.49
N SER A 76 -6.88 -1.23 -8.61
CA SER A 76 -7.66 -1.14 -9.84
C SER A 76 -8.17 -2.53 -10.21
N VAL A 77 -9.48 -2.66 -10.41
CA VAL A 77 -10.06 -3.87 -11.00
C VAL A 77 -9.47 -4.11 -12.38
N SER A 78 -9.28 -5.39 -12.72
CA SER A 78 -8.90 -5.78 -14.08
C SER A 78 -9.98 -5.34 -15.08
N LEU A 79 -9.60 -5.20 -16.35
CA LEU A 79 -10.58 -4.89 -17.40
C LEU A 79 -11.66 -5.98 -17.46
N GLU A 80 -11.25 -7.24 -17.34
CA GLU A 80 -12.14 -8.39 -17.36
C GLU A 80 -13.14 -8.37 -16.20
N ASP A 81 -12.73 -7.97 -15.00
CA ASP A 81 -13.63 -7.86 -13.84
C ASP A 81 -14.51 -6.62 -13.91
N ALA A 82 -14.03 -5.53 -14.51
CA ALA A 82 -14.86 -4.35 -14.78
C ALA A 82 -15.99 -4.68 -15.77
N MET A 83 -15.69 -5.42 -16.84
CA MET A 83 -16.65 -5.85 -17.85
C MET A 83 -17.82 -6.66 -17.27
N LYS A 84 -17.55 -7.52 -16.27
CA LYS A 84 -18.60 -8.33 -15.61
C LYS A 84 -19.59 -7.50 -14.79
N ASN A 85 -19.21 -6.29 -14.40
CA ASN A 85 -20.03 -5.41 -13.57
C ASN A 85 -20.73 -4.30 -14.37
N TRP A 86 -20.62 -4.31 -15.71
CA TRP A 86 -21.39 -3.45 -16.61
C TRP A 86 -22.75 -4.12 -16.91
N HIS A 87 -23.69 -3.94 -16.00
CA HIS A 87 -25.10 -4.25 -16.24
C HIS A 87 -25.94 -2.98 -16.14
#